data_AF-A0AAW6Y0H8-F1
#
_entry.id   AF-A0AAW6Y0H8-F1
#
_cell.length_a   1.000
_cell.length_b   1.000
_cell.length_c   1.000
_cell.angle_alpha   90.00
_cell.angle_beta   90.00
_cell.angle_gamma   90.00
#
_symmetry.space_group_name_H-M   'P 1'
#
loop_
_entity.id
_entity.type
_entity.pdbx_description
1 polymer ?
#
loop_
_entity_poly.entity_id
_entity_poly.type
_entity_poly.pdbx_seq_one_letter_code
_entity_poly.pdbx_strand_id
1 'polypeptide(L)'
;FNSKGDPISTEKKELVSMLTNLNYQFDGLQKDYPGGEGDWHFVKDLDDLTEETLLKSFTKQGKSLVKKAKTFGIELHKLKRNELYKFKQ
;
A
#
# COMPACT_ATOMS: atom_id res chain seq x y z
N PHE A 1 -2.96 1.76 9.28
CA PHE A 1 -3.28 0.48 9.96
C PHE A 1 -2.02 -0.38 10.03
N ASN A 2 -1.98 -1.39 10.90
CA ASN A 2 -0.88 -2.36 10.92
C ASN A 2 -1.12 -3.45 9.84
N SER A 3 -0.20 -4.40 9.71
CA SER A 3 -0.31 -5.50 8.74
C SER A 3 -1.45 -6.49 9.00
N LYS A 4 -2.22 -6.31 10.07
CA LYS A 4 -3.43 -7.08 10.41
C LYS A 4 -4.72 -6.29 10.20
N GLY A 5 -4.63 -5.04 9.73
CA GLY A 5 -5.79 -4.17 9.57
C GLY A 5 -6.25 -3.51 10.87
N ASP A 6 -5.39 -3.41 11.88
CA ASP A 6 -5.72 -2.68 13.11
C ASP A 6 -5.27 -1.20 13.01
N PRO A 7 -5.99 -0.24 13.62
CA PRO A 7 -5.56 1.14 13.73
C PRO A 7 -4.21 1.27 14.45
N ILE A 8 -3.32 2.08 13.89
CA ILE A 8 -1.98 2.38 14.46
C ILE A 8 -1.92 3.79 15.07
N SER A 9 -2.97 4.58 14.88
CA SER A 9 -3.09 5.93 15.39
C SER A 9 -4.53 6.16 15.84
N THR A 10 -4.71 7.13 16.71
CA THR A 10 -6.03 7.65 17.06
C THR A 10 -6.69 8.27 15.83
N GLU A 11 -8.01 8.14 15.75
CA GLU A 11 -8.82 8.85 14.77
C GLU A 11 -8.67 10.37 14.92
N LYS A 12 -8.53 11.07 13.79
CA LYS A 12 -8.46 12.53 13.72
C LYS A 12 -9.86 13.15 13.65
N LYS A 13 -10.58 13.09 14.76
CA LYS A 13 -11.99 13.54 14.86
C LYS A 13 -12.15 15.01 14.49
N GLU A 14 -11.13 15.83 14.71
CA GLU A 14 -11.11 17.25 14.37
C GLU A 14 -11.32 17.50 12.87
N LEU A 15 -10.74 16.66 12.02
CA LEU A 15 -10.89 16.77 10.56
C LEU A 15 -12.31 16.40 10.12
N VAL A 16 -12.85 15.33 10.71
CA VAL A 16 -14.24 14.91 10.45
C VAL A 16 -15.19 16.04 10.86
N SER A 17 -15.04 16.59 12.06
CA SER A 17 -15.88 17.71 12.53
C SER A 17 -15.76 18.96 11.66
N MET A 18 -14.55 19.30 11.19
CA MET A 18 -14.35 20.44 10.30
C MET A 18 -15.16 20.29 9.00
N LEU A 19 -15.19 19.09 8.42
CA LEU A 19 -15.91 18.82 7.18
C LEU A 19 -17.43 18.72 7.41
N THR A 20 -17.88 18.05 8.47
CA THR A 20 -19.32 17.93 8.76
C THR A 20 -19.95 19.26 9.16
N ASN A 21 -19.20 20.17 9.78
CA ASN A 21 -19.63 21.55 10.03
C ASN A 21 -19.86 22.36 8.75
N LEU A 22 -19.26 21.95 7.62
CA LEU A 22 -19.50 22.51 6.29
C LEU A 22 -20.60 21.75 5.52
N ASN A 23 -21.42 20.95 6.21
CA ASN A 23 -22.50 20.11 5.69
C ASN A 23 -22.07 18.94 4.79
N TYR A 24 -20.79 18.53 4.79
CA TYR A 24 -20.39 17.26 4.20
C TYR A 24 -20.91 16.08 5.03
N GLN A 25 -21.25 14.97 4.37
CA GLN A 25 -21.61 13.73 5.04
C GLN A 25 -20.37 12.87 5.25
N PHE A 26 -20.25 12.28 6.43
CA PHE A 26 -19.19 11.32 6.74
C PHE A 26 -19.77 9.92 6.75
N ASP A 27 -19.40 9.11 5.76
CA ASP A 27 -19.93 7.75 5.58
C ASP A 27 -19.28 6.71 6.53
N GLY A 28 -18.50 7.19 7.51
CA GLY A 28 -17.70 6.36 8.40
C GLY A 28 -16.40 5.88 7.75
N LEU A 29 -15.53 5.27 8.56
CA LEU A 29 -14.37 4.54 8.05
C LEU A 29 -14.83 3.17 7.58
N GLN A 30 -14.84 2.96 6.28
CA GLN A 30 -15.33 1.73 5.67
C GLN A 30 -14.23 0.65 5.67
N LYS A 31 -14.69 -0.59 5.58
CA LYS A 31 -13.86 -1.77 5.35
C LYS A 31 -14.18 -2.29 3.96
N ASP A 32 -13.31 -3.12 3.40
CA ASP A 32 -13.41 -3.66 2.05
C ASP A 32 -13.19 -2.59 0.95
N TYR A 33 -13.81 -2.78 -0.23
CA TYR A 33 -13.63 -1.93 -1.42
C TYR A 33 -14.97 -1.33 -1.91
N PRO A 34 -15.67 -0.55 -1.07
CA PRO A 34 -16.92 0.10 -1.46
C PRO A 34 -16.64 1.14 -2.56
N GLY A 35 -17.32 1.02 -3.71
CA GLY A 35 -17.06 1.90 -4.86
C GLY A 35 -15.73 1.62 -5.60
N GLY A 36 -14.97 0.61 -5.19
CA GLY A 36 -13.75 0.13 -5.87
C GLY A 36 -12.43 0.63 -5.28
N GLU A 37 -12.44 1.64 -4.41
CA GLU A 37 -11.27 2.11 -3.67
C GLU A 37 -11.45 1.83 -2.17
N GLY A 38 -10.41 1.33 -1.51
CA GLY A 38 -10.46 1.04 -0.08
C GLY A 38 -9.91 2.22 0.73
N ASP A 39 -10.52 2.50 1.89
CA ASP A 39 -10.05 3.55 2.80
C ASP A 39 -8.66 3.28 3.38
N TRP A 40 -8.22 2.02 3.36
CA TRP A 40 -6.97 1.57 3.98
C TRP A 40 -5.88 1.28 2.96
N HIS A 41 -4.78 2.02 3.08
CA HIS A 41 -3.61 1.86 2.21
C HIS A 41 -2.43 1.27 2.99
N PHE A 42 -1.77 0.26 2.40
CA PHE A 42 -0.44 -0.16 2.83
C PHE A 42 0.61 0.75 2.16
N VAL A 43 1.03 1.78 2.89
CA VAL A 43 2.01 2.75 2.39
C VAL A 43 3.39 2.40 2.92
N LYS A 44 4.35 2.29 2.02
CA LYS A 44 5.76 2.17 2.36
C LYS A 44 6.44 3.51 2.04
N ASP A 45 6.80 4.23 3.08
CA ASP A 45 7.60 5.45 2.96
C ASP A 45 8.99 5.13 2.36
N LEU A 46 9.42 5.93 1.39
CA LEU A 46 10.66 5.79 0.67
C LEU A 46 11.57 7.03 0.79
N ASP A 47 11.13 8.13 1.42
CA ASP A 47 11.84 9.42 1.37
C ASP A 47 13.30 9.32 1.88
N ASP A 48 13.53 8.51 2.92
CA ASP A 48 14.86 8.30 3.52
C ASP A 48 15.50 6.95 3.14
N LEU A 49 15.00 6.27 2.10
CA LEU A 49 15.49 4.96 1.68
C LEU A 49 16.26 5.03 0.36
N THR A 50 17.41 4.37 0.35
CA THR A 50 18.18 4.10 -0.86
C THR A 50 17.87 2.69 -1.35
N GLU A 51 18.29 2.35 -2.58
CA GLU A 51 18.16 0.97 -3.08
C GLU A 51 18.82 -0.06 -2.14
N GLU A 52 19.96 0.29 -1.55
CA GLU A 52 20.70 -0.57 -0.62
C GLU A 52 20.01 -0.72 0.75
N THR A 53 19.39 0.35 1.25
CA THR A 53 18.71 0.33 2.55
C THR A 53 17.26 -0.13 2.44
N LEU A 54 16.67 -0.09 1.23
CA LEU A 54 15.31 -0.56 0.97
C LEU A 54 15.12 -2.00 1.42
N LEU A 55 16.01 -2.91 1.02
CA LEU A 55 15.90 -4.32 1.42
C LEU A 55 16.05 -4.49 2.94
N LYS A 56 16.79 -3.60 3.62
CA LYS A 56 16.94 -3.63 5.08
C LYS A 56 15.64 -3.26 5.79
N SER A 57 14.74 -2.51 5.15
CA SER A 57 13.44 -2.12 5.72
C SER A 57 12.38 -3.23 5.67
N PHE A 58 12.65 -4.36 5.00
CA PHE A 58 11.69 -5.45 4.85
C PHE A 58 11.64 -6.31 6.13
N THR A 59 10.54 -7.03 6.33
CA THR A 59 10.46 -8.07 7.38
C THR A 59 11.50 -9.16 7.15
N LYS A 60 11.84 -9.94 8.19
CA LYS A 60 12.78 -11.07 8.05
C LYS A 60 12.34 -12.04 6.94
N GLN A 61 11.04 -12.31 6.86
CA GLN A 61 10.46 -13.15 5.82
C GLN A 61 10.58 -12.49 4.44
N GLY A 62 10.24 -11.19 4.31
CA GLY A 62 10.38 -10.45 3.06
C GLY A 62 11.81 -10.47 2.51
N LYS A 63 12.81 -10.25 3.39
CA LYS A 63 14.24 -10.35 3.03
C LYS A 63 14.61 -11.72 2.47
N SER A 64 14.13 -12.79 3.13
CA SER A 64 14.40 -14.17 2.70
C SER A 64 13.79 -14.46 1.31
N LEU A 65 12.54 -14.02 1.10
CA LEU A 65 11.84 -14.21 -0.18
C LEU A 65 12.51 -13.45 -1.32
N VAL A 66 12.93 -12.20 -1.11
CA VAL A 66 13.67 -11.43 -2.13
C VAL A 66 14.98 -12.11 -2.49
N LYS A 67 15.75 -12.61 -1.50
CA LYS A 67 17.00 -13.34 -1.76
C LYS A 67 16.75 -14.61 -2.57
N LYS A 68 15.71 -15.38 -2.23
CA LYS A 68 15.31 -16.58 -2.96
C LYS A 68 14.85 -16.26 -4.39
N ALA A 69 14.11 -15.18 -4.59
CA ALA A 69 13.69 -14.75 -5.93
C ALA A 69 14.89 -14.48 -6.85
N LYS A 70 15.95 -13.85 -6.32
CA LYS A 70 17.19 -13.57 -7.07
C LYS A 70 17.94 -14.83 -7.53
N THR A 71 17.75 -15.99 -6.88
CA THR A 71 18.43 -17.23 -7.32
C THR A 71 17.75 -17.91 -8.49
N PHE A 72 16.53 -17.52 -8.85
CA PHE A 72 15.78 -18.13 -9.95
C PHE A 72 16.13 -17.57 -11.34
N GLY A 73 16.99 -16.55 -11.42
CA GLY A 73 17.33 -15.92 -12.71
C GLY A 73 16.13 -15.24 -13.38
N ILE A 74 15.15 -14.78 -12.60
CA ILE A 74 13.97 -14.08 -13.11
C ILE A 74 14.38 -12.69 -13.62
N GLU A 75 13.99 -12.37 -14.84
CA GLU A 75 14.15 -11.04 -15.42
C GLU A 75 12.83 -10.26 -15.36
N LEU A 76 12.93 -8.95 -15.12
CA LEU A 76 11.79 -8.05 -15.09
C LEU A 76 11.80 -7.18 -16.34
N HIS A 77 10.63 -7.08 -16.99
CA HIS A 77 10.45 -6.23 -18.17
C HIS A 77 9.29 -5.27 -17.96
N LYS A 78 9.55 -3.97 -18.18
CA LYS A 78 8.50 -2.95 -18.15
C LYS A 78 7.67 -3.03 -19.43
N LEU A 79 6.41 -3.44 -19.30
CA LEU A 79 5.50 -3.55 -20.43
C LEU A 79 5.14 -2.19 -21.04
N LYS A 80 5.03 -2.15 -22.36
CA LYS A 80 4.42 -1.03 -23.10
C LYS A 80 2.90 -1.18 -23.16
N ARG A 81 2.19 -0.09 -23.49
CA ARG A 81 0.72 -0.07 -23.57
C ARG A 81 0.16 -1.13 -24.53
N ASN A 82 0.82 -1.35 -25.67
CA ASN A 82 0.45 -2.38 -26.66
C ASN A 82 0.75 -3.81 -26.19
N GLU A 83 1.49 -3.99 -25.09
CA GLU A 83 1.80 -5.30 -24.49
C GLU A 83 0.89 -5.63 -23.31
N LEU A 84 -0.09 -4.78 -22.96
CA LEU A 84 -0.95 -4.97 -21.81
C LEU A 84 -1.75 -6.29 -21.85
N TYR A 85 -1.98 -6.84 -23.05
CA TYR A 85 -2.63 -8.15 -23.21
C TYR A 85 -1.86 -9.29 -22.50
N LYS A 86 -0.53 -9.15 -22.31
CA LYS A 86 0.29 -10.12 -21.57
C LYS A 86 -0.05 -10.19 -20.07
N PHE A 87 -0.69 -9.15 -19.52
CA PHE A 87 -1.06 -9.08 -18.11
C PHE A 87 -2.42 -9.74 -17.81
N LYS A 88 -3.28 -9.92 -18.81
CA LYS A 88 -4.70 -10.28 -18.61
C LYS A 88 -4.98 -11.80 -18.59
N GLN A 89 -4.04 -12.62 -18.11
CA GLN A 89 -4.28 -14.05 -17.90
C GLN A 89 -4.90 -14.32 -16.54
#